data_AF-X1KCC3-F1
#
_entry.id   AF-X1KCC3-F1
#
_cell.length_a   1.000
_cell.length_b   1.000
_cell.length_c   1.000
_cell.angle_alpha   90.00
_cell.angle_beta   90.00
_cell.angle_gamma   90.00
#
_symmetry.space_group_name_H-M   'P 1'
#
loop_
_entity.id
_entity.type
_entity.pdbx_description
1 polymer ?
#
loop_
_entity_poly.entity_id
_entity_poly.type
_entity_poly.pdbx_seq_one_letter_code
_entity_poly.pdbx_strand_id
1 'polypeptide(L)'
;MHRIYRSHILICTGSGCPGAPMIVEALKEELIKRKLENEVRIVQIGCPGFCSKGPLMIIYPEGILYCEISPDDVPEIVEETIIKGRTVKRLLYKDPIAAQLVTHYSEIPFYKKQKRVILKNCGFIDPENIDEYIAEGGYEALGKALFEMSPENVIEEIKKSGLRGRGGAGFPTGLKWEFTKNARGEKKYIICNFKMTYS
;
A
#
# COMPACT_ATOMS: atom_id res chain seq x y z
N MET A 1 -15.22 -19.23 10.76
CA MET A 1 -16.42 -18.57 10.23
C MET A 1 -15.98 -17.25 9.62
N HIS A 2 -15.83 -17.17 8.29
CA HIS A 2 -15.40 -15.93 7.62
C HIS A 2 -16.51 -14.89 7.78
N ARG A 3 -16.23 -13.81 8.51
CA ARG A 3 -17.16 -12.68 8.62
C ARG A 3 -17.13 -11.91 7.30
N ILE A 4 -18.30 -11.71 6.72
CA ILE A 4 -18.45 -10.91 5.50
C ILE A 4 -18.69 -9.47 5.95
N TYR A 5 -17.78 -8.58 5.58
CA TYR A 5 -17.92 -7.15 5.80
C TYR A 5 -18.50 -6.51 4.53
N ARG A 6 -19.51 -5.64 4.69
CA ARG A 6 -20.13 -4.94 3.56
C ARG A 6 -19.25 -3.81 3.03
N SER A 7 -18.39 -3.24 3.90
CA SER A 7 -17.48 -2.15 3.54
C SER A 7 -16.14 -2.30 4.25
N HIS A 8 -15.08 -1.85 3.58
CA HIS A 8 -13.73 -1.82 4.10
C HIS A 8 -13.22 -0.38 4.08
N ILE A 9 -12.81 0.11 5.24
CA ILE A 9 -12.20 1.43 5.42
C ILE A 9 -10.70 1.24 5.55
N LEU A 10 -9.96 1.56 4.49
CA LEU A 10 -8.50 1.47 4.45
C LEU A 10 -7.91 2.82 4.84
N ILE A 11 -7.03 2.85 5.84
CA ILE A 11 -6.46 4.09 6.38
C ILE A 11 -4.93 4.03 6.30
N CYS A 12 -4.34 5.06 5.74
CA CYS A 12 -2.88 5.21 5.70
C CYS A 12 -2.32 5.48 7.10
N THR A 13 -1.60 4.49 7.66
CA THR A 13 -0.93 4.58 8.99
C THR A 13 0.59 4.55 8.91
N GLY A 14 1.16 4.78 7.73
CA GLY A 14 2.61 4.87 7.55
C GLY A 14 3.24 6.01 8.37
N SER A 15 4.56 5.96 8.59
CA SER A 15 5.32 6.92 9.41
C SER A 15 5.17 8.39 9.00
N GLY A 16 4.78 8.67 7.75
CA GLY A 16 4.47 10.01 7.26
C GLY A 16 3.12 10.57 7.70
N CYS A 17 2.30 9.83 8.45
CA CYS A 17 0.96 10.23 8.89
C CYS A 17 0.81 10.11 10.43
N PRO A 18 1.45 10.99 11.22
CA PRO A 18 1.46 10.88 12.68
C PRO A 18 0.07 11.02 13.33
N GLY A 19 -0.89 11.67 12.67
CA GLY A 19 -2.27 11.80 13.14
C GLY A 19 -3.17 10.59 12.85
N ALA A 20 -2.70 9.60 12.08
CA ALA A 20 -3.52 8.46 11.67
C ALA A 20 -4.03 7.59 12.84
N PRO A 21 -3.26 7.33 13.93
CA PRO A 21 -3.75 6.55 15.06
C PRO A 21 -5.00 7.15 15.72
N MET A 22 -5.10 8.48 15.79
CA MET A 22 -6.27 9.16 16.35
C MET A 22 -7.52 8.98 15.47
N ILE A 23 -7.34 8.98 14.15
CA ILE A 23 -8.43 8.73 13.19
C ILE A 23 -8.93 7.29 13.30
N VAL A 24 -8.00 6.33 13.42
CA VAL A 24 -8.33 4.91 13.62
C VAL A 24 -9.15 4.71 14.89
N GLU A 25 -8.76 5.35 15.99
CA GLU A 25 -9.49 5.23 17.26
C GLU A 25 -10.88 5.87 17.18
N ALA A 26 -10.98 7.09 16.63
CA ALA A 26 -12.26 7.75 16.40
C ALA A 26 -13.21 6.91 15.53
N LEU A 27 -12.67 6.20 14.51
CA LEU A 27 -13.47 5.30 13.68
C LEU A 27 -13.97 4.09 14.45
N LYS A 28 -13.14 3.46 15.28
CA LYS A 28 -13.58 2.34 16.12
C LYS A 28 -14.71 2.77 17.05
N GLU A 29 -14.53 3.88 17.74
CA GLU A 29 -15.53 4.43 18.67
C GLU A 29 -16.86 4.73 17.96
N GLU A 30 -16.82 5.43 16.82
CA GLU A 30 -18.03 5.79 16.08
C GLU A 30 -18.71 4.55 15.46
N LEU A 31 -17.95 3.57 14.97
CA LEU A 31 -18.54 2.32 14.46
C LEU A 31 -19.25 1.52 15.57
N ILE A 32 -18.66 1.42 16.77
CA ILE A 32 -19.29 0.76 17.93
C ILE A 32 -20.57 1.51 18.33
N LYS A 33 -20.50 2.84 18.43
CA LYS A 33 -21.65 3.69 18.78
C LYS A 33 -22.81 3.53 17.80
N ARG A 34 -22.51 3.31 16.52
CA ARG A 34 -23.49 3.10 15.44
C ARG A 34 -23.85 1.63 15.22
N LYS A 35 -23.26 0.68 15.98
CA LYS A 35 -23.45 -0.77 15.87
C LYS A 35 -23.02 -1.35 14.51
N LEU A 36 -21.98 -0.78 13.90
CA LEU A 36 -21.46 -1.13 12.58
C LEU A 36 -20.15 -1.94 12.63
N GLU A 37 -19.64 -2.24 13.83
CA GLU A 37 -18.35 -2.90 14.04
C GLU A 37 -18.28 -4.33 13.46
N ASN A 38 -19.44 -4.95 13.24
CA ASN A 38 -19.54 -6.28 12.62
C ASN A 38 -19.82 -6.22 11.11
N GLU A 39 -20.09 -5.04 10.55
CA GLU A 39 -20.41 -4.83 9.13
C GLU A 39 -19.29 -4.14 8.37
N VAL A 40 -18.48 -3.33 9.08
CA VAL A 40 -17.42 -2.51 8.49
C VAL A 40 -16.07 -2.92 9.07
N ARG A 41 -15.12 -3.22 8.19
CA ARG A 41 -13.75 -3.56 8.60
C ARG A 41 -12.85 -2.34 8.42
N ILE A 42 -12.15 -1.95 9.48
CA ILE A 42 -11.04 -1.00 9.39
C ILE A 42 -9.77 -1.79 9.04
N VAL A 43 -9.07 -1.36 8.00
CA VAL A 43 -7.80 -1.95 7.56
C VAL A 43 -6.73 -0.86 7.61
N GLN A 44 -5.71 -1.09 8.43
CA GLN A 44 -4.56 -0.19 8.49
C GLN A 44 -3.62 -0.56 7.35
N ILE A 45 -3.35 0.37 6.45
CA ILE A 45 -2.53 0.15 5.27
C ILE A 45 -1.26 0.99 5.33
N GLY A 46 -0.22 0.50 4.66
CA GLY A 46 0.97 1.30 4.36
C GLY A 46 0.63 2.53 3.51
N CYS A 47 1.57 3.50 3.45
CA CYS A 47 1.35 4.73 2.71
C CYS A 47 1.17 4.45 1.20
N PRO A 48 0.07 4.92 0.57
CA PRO A 48 -0.14 4.77 -0.87
C PRO A 48 0.72 5.74 -1.69
N GLY A 49 1.45 6.66 -1.05
CA GLY A 49 2.47 7.53 -1.67
C GLY A 49 2.06 8.99 -1.85
N PHE A 50 0.80 9.37 -1.59
CA PHE A 50 0.32 10.74 -1.77
C PHE A 50 0.35 11.54 -0.46
N CYS A 51 1.53 11.62 0.16
CA CYS A 51 1.72 12.20 1.51
C CYS A 51 1.30 13.67 1.61
N SER A 52 1.40 14.46 0.54
CA SER A 52 0.96 15.87 0.53
C SER A 52 -0.54 16.06 0.67
N LYS A 53 -1.31 14.97 0.58
CA LYS A 53 -2.76 14.92 0.80
C LYS A 53 -3.16 13.97 1.92
N GLY A 54 -2.19 13.48 2.69
CA GLY A 54 -2.45 12.65 3.86
C GLY A 54 -3.00 13.43 5.06
N PRO A 55 -3.63 12.76 6.04
CA PRO A 55 -3.98 11.34 6.04
C PRO A 55 -5.03 10.96 4.99
N LEU A 56 -4.89 9.76 4.43
CA LEU A 56 -5.74 9.24 3.34
C LEU A 56 -6.61 8.10 3.85
N MET A 57 -7.88 8.08 3.39
CA MET A 57 -8.82 6.98 3.64
C MET A 57 -9.46 6.54 2.33
N ILE A 58 -9.44 5.24 2.07
CA ILE A 58 -10.10 4.63 0.92
C ILE A 58 -11.26 3.78 1.44
N ILE A 59 -12.45 3.97 0.88
CA ILE A 59 -13.63 3.18 1.24
C ILE A 59 -13.99 2.27 0.07
N TYR A 60 -13.98 0.96 0.31
CA TYR A 60 -14.45 -0.06 -0.61
C TYR A 60 -15.85 -0.55 -0.24
N PRO A 61 -16.67 -0.98 -1.23
CA PRO A 61 -16.31 -1.29 -2.62
C PRO A 61 -16.24 -0.11 -3.61
N GLU A 62 -16.74 1.07 -3.25
CA GLU A 62 -16.87 2.22 -4.16
C GLU A 62 -15.52 2.81 -4.60
N GLY A 63 -14.44 2.54 -3.85
CA GLY A 63 -13.10 3.05 -4.11
C GLY A 63 -12.99 4.56 -3.89
N ILE A 64 -13.79 5.11 -2.98
CA ILE A 64 -13.82 6.55 -2.66
C ILE A 64 -12.53 6.91 -1.91
N LEU A 65 -11.80 7.93 -2.38
CA LEU A 65 -10.66 8.48 -1.65
C LEU A 65 -11.03 9.79 -0.95
N TYR A 66 -10.87 9.79 0.37
CA TYR A 66 -10.84 11.01 1.18
C TYR A 66 -9.40 11.43 1.49
N CYS A 67 -9.16 12.74 1.41
CA CYS A 67 -7.87 13.38 1.61
C CYS A 67 -7.90 14.31 2.83
N GLU A 68 -6.73 14.56 3.42
CA GLU A 68 -6.53 15.56 4.49
C GLU A 68 -7.49 15.37 5.68
N ILE A 69 -7.74 14.10 6.04
CA ILE A 69 -8.74 13.73 7.04
C ILE A 69 -8.21 14.00 8.44
N SER A 70 -9.09 14.49 9.30
CA SER A 70 -8.90 14.67 10.73
C SER A 70 -9.84 13.77 11.55
N PRO A 71 -9.58 13.56 12.86
CA PRO A 71 -10.48 12.81 13.72
C PRO A 71 -11.91 13.39 13.76
N ASP A 72 -12.05 14.70 13.66
CA ASP A 72 -13.35 15.40 13.72
C ASP A 72 -14.23 15.14 12.48
N ASP A 73 -13.64 14.70 11.38
CA ASP A 73 -14.35 14.37 10.15
C ASP A 73 -15.03 12.99 10.21
N VAL A 74 -14.59 12.12 11.14
CA VAL A 74 -15.03 10.72 11.22
C VAL A 74 -16.55 10.57 11.36
N PRO A 75 -17.24 11.31 12.27
CA PRO A 75 -18.69 11.18 12.40
C PRO A 75 -19.43 11.53 11.11
N GLU A 76 -18.98 12.54 10.36
CA GLU A 76 -19.58 12.93 9.08
C GLU A 76 -19.33 11.84 8.02
N ILE A 77 -18.11 11.29 7.94
CA ILE A 77 -17.77 10.23 6.98
C ILE A 77 -18.64 8.99 7.21
N VAL A 78 -18.78 8.54 8.46
CA VAL A 78 -19.58 7.35 8.80
C VAL A 78 -21.05 7.60 8.47
N GLU A 79 -21.60 8.75 8.85
CA GLU A 79 -22.98 9.11 8.58
C GLU A 79 -23.28 9.22 7.08
N GLU A 80 -22.48 9.99 6.34
CA GLU A 80 -22.76 10.29 4.94
C GLU A 80 -22.36 9.13 4.03
N THR A 81 -21.19 8.52 4.24
CA THR A 81 -20.66 7.51 3.31
C THR A 81 -21.12 6.11 3.69
N ILE A 82 -20.91 5.70 4.93
CA ILE A 82 -21.12 4.31 5.35
C ILE A 82 -22.61 3.98 5.57
N ILE A 83 -23.39 4.94 6.06
CA ILE A 83 -24.83 4.76 6.33
C ILE A 83 -25.68 5.20 5.14
N LYS A 84 -25.43 6.40 4.57
CA LYS A 84 -26.28 6.97 3.51
C LYS A 84 -25.79 6.72 2.08
N GLY A 85 -24.55 6.24 1.89
CA GLY A 85 -23.97 6.01 0.55
C GLY A 85 -23.66 7.29 -0.24
N ARG A 86 -23.53 8.44 0.44
CA ARG A 86 -23.20 9.75 -0.16
C ARG A 86 -21.73 10.12 0.11
N THR A 87 -21.14 10.90 -0.78
CA THR A 87 -19.75 11.37 -0.62
C THR A 87 -19.68 12.70 0.13
N VAL A 88 -18.72 12.83 1.05
CA VAL A 88 -18.36 14.09 1.69
C VAL A 88 -17.51 14.93 0.74
N LYS A 89 -18.16 15.80 -0.06
CA LYS A 89 -17.51 16.53 -1.17
C LYS A 89 -16.28 17.35 -0.77
N ARG A 90 -16.25 17.91 0.45
CA ARG A 90 -15.13 18.72 0.96
C ARG A 90 -13.85 17.91 1.20
N LEU A 91 -13.99 16.59 1.41
CA LEU A 91 -12.87 15.68 1.66
C LEU A 91 -12.39 14.96 0.40
N LEU A 92 -13.10 15.11 -0.72
CA LEU A 92 -12.69 14.52 -2.00
C LEU A 92 -11.49 15.25 -2.58
N TYR A 93 -10.67 14.52 -3.34
CA TYR A 93 -9.55 15.13 -4.05
C TYR A 93 -10.05 16.15 -5.08
N LYS A 94 -9.55 17.37 -5.00
CA LYS A 94 -9.77 18.40 -6.02
C LYS A 94 -8.57 18.49 -6.94
N ASP A 95 -8.79 18.21 -8.23
CA ASP A 95 -7.76 18.38 -9.25
C ASP A 95 -7.44 19.88 -9.39
N PRO A 96 -6.19 20.31 -9.13
CA PRO A 96 -5.83 21.73 -9.21
C PRO A 96 -5.83 22.27 -10.64
N ILE A 97 -5.74 21.41 -11.66
CA ILE A 97 -5.69 21.78 -13.07
C ILE A 97 -7.11 21.79 -13.65
N ALA A 98 -7.85 20.70 -13.46
CA ALA A 98 -9.18 20.55 -14.04
C ALA A 98 -10.31 21.17 -13.19
N ALA A 99 -9.98 21.62 -11.96
CA ALA A 99 -10.93 22.14 -10.97
C ALA A 99 -12.10 21.21 -10.62
N GLN A 100 -11.98 19.91 -10.95
CA GLN A 100 -13.00 18.90 -10.72
C GLN A 100 -12.73 18.09 -9.46
N LEU A 101 -13.80 17.63 -8.82
CA LEU A 101 -13.71 16.65 -7.74
C LEU A 101 -13.49 15.26 -8.35
N VAL A 102 -12.52 14.54 -7.84
CA VAL A 102 -12.25 13.15 -8.23
C VAL A 102 -12.59 12.27 -7.04
N THR A 103 -13.55 11.38 -7.24
CA THR A 103 -14.05 10.50 -6.18
C THR A 103 -13.21 9.23 -6.08
N HIS A 104 -12.94 8.61 -7.22
CA HIS A 104 -12.34 7.27 -7.24
C HIS A 104 -10.82 7.35 -7.16
N TYR A 105 -10.25 6.55 -6.25
CA TYR A 105 -8.80 6.44 -6.05
C TYR A 105 -8.02 6.20 -7.36
N SER A 106 -8.55 5.36 -8.24
CA SER A 106 -7.93 4.98 -9.53
C SER A 106 -7.90 6.11 -10.56
N GLU A 107 -8.78 7.10 -10.43
CA GLU A 107 -8.93 8.19 -11.39
C GLU A 107 -8.04 9.40 -11.09
N ILE A 108 -7.53 9.48 -9.86
CA ILE A 108 -6.71 10.60 -9.42
C ILE A 108 -5.44 10.67 -10.28
N PRO A 109 -5.14 11.83 -10.89
CA PRO A 109 -4.01 11.97 -11.81
C PRO A 109 -2.68 11.52 -11.22
N PHE A 110 -2.48 11.71 -9.91
CA PHE A 110 -1.32 11.22 -9.18
C PHE A 110 -1.15 9.71 -9.37
N TYR A 111 -2.18 8.90 -9.16
CA TYR A 111 -2.10 7.43 -9.28
C TYR A 111 -2.24 6.96 -10.72
N LYS A 112 -3.17 7.52 -11.50
CA LYS A 112 -3.50 7.11 -12.87
C LYS A 112 -2.30 7.15 -13.81
N LYS A 113 -1.36 8.08 -13.60
CA LYS A 113 -0.16 8.25 -14.45
C LYS A 113 1.04 7.40 -14.00
N GLN A 114 0.93 6.63 -12.91
CA GLN A 114 2.02 5.83 -12.36
C GLN A 114 1.91 4.35 -12.75
N LYS A 115 3.04 3.76 -13.16
CA LYS A 115 3.18 2.30 -13.26
C LYS A 115 3.76 1.74 -11.95
N ARG A 116 2.88 1.33 -11.03
CA ARG A 116 3.27 0.84 -9.70
C ARG A 116 3.63 -0.65 -9.72
N VAL A 117 4.84 -1.00 -10.18
CA VAL A 117 5.26 -2.41 -10.23
C VAL A 117 5.58 -2.95 -8.83
N ILE A 118 6.42 -2.27 -8.06
CA ILE A 118 6.81 -2.70 -6.70
C ILE A 118 5.73 -2.33 -5.68
N LEU A 119 5.10 -1.18 -5.86
CA LEU A 119 4.10 -0.62 -4.92
C LEU A 119 2.66 -1.02 -5.28
N LYS A 120 2.46 -2.07 -6.09
CA LYS A 120 1.11 -2.47 -6.56
C LYS A 120 0.16 -2.76 -5.40
N ASN A 121 0.65 -3.42 -4.36
CA ASN A 121 -0.16 -3.84 -3.21
C ASN A 121 -0.22 -2.78 -2.10
N CYS A 122 0.63 -1.75 -2.14
CA CYS A 122 0.66 -0.71 -1.11
C CYS A 122 -0.64 0.09 -1.14
N GLY A 123 -1.38 0.05 -0.03
CA GLY A 123 -2.67 0.71 0.10
C GLY A 123 -3.87 -0.11 -0.36
N PHE A 124 -3.66 -1.39 -0.66
CA PHE A 124 -4.72 -2.33 -1.05
C PHE A 124 -4.85 -3.52 -0.10
N ILE A 125 -3.73 -4.04 0.41
CA ILE A 125 -3.71 -5.14 1.38
C ILE A 125 -3.27 -4.67 2.76
N ASP A 126 -3.69 -5.41 3.78
CA ASP A 126 -3.14 -5.32 5.13
C ASP A 126 -1.69 -5.86 5.15
N PRO A 127 -0.68 -5.03 5.49
CA PRO A 127 0.71 -5.45 5.50
C PRO A 127 1.03 -6.50 6.58
N GLU A 128 0.17 -6.68 7.58
CA GLU A 128 0.34 -7.67 8.66
C GLU A 128 -0.42 -8.98 8.38
N ASN A 129 -1.16 -9.07 7.27
CA ASN A 129 -1.91 -10.27 6.89
C ASN A 129 -1.23 -11.03 5.75
N ILE A 130 -0.68 -12.20 6.06
CA ILE A 130 -0.01 -13.05 5.07
C ILE A 130 -0.98 -13.61 4.02
N ASP A 131 -2.22 -13.89 4.37
CA ASP A 131 -3.19 -14.50 3.46
C ASP A 131 -3.59 -13.51 2.35
N GLU A 132 -3.73 -12.22 2.70
CA GLU A 132 -3.96 -11.15 1.70
C GLU A 132 -2.75 -10.99 0.77
N TYR A 133 -1.53 -11.12 1.29
CA TYR A 133 -0.34 -11.07 0.45
C TYR A 133 -0.26 -12.26 -0.53
N ILE A 134 -0.55 -13.47 -0.06
CA ILE A 134 -0.59 -14.68 -0.90
C ILE A 134 -1.69 -14.58 -1.96
N ALA A 135 -2.88 -14.10 -1.60
CA ALA A 135 -3.99 -13.92 -2.54
C ALA A 135 -3.64 -12.99 -3.72
N GLU A 136 -2.76 -12.00 -3.50
CA GLU A 136 -2.27 -11.06 -4.52
C GLU A 136 -1.00 -11.53 -5.25
N GLY A 137 -0.73 -12.84 -5.23
CA GLY A 137 0.42 -13.50 -5.86
C GLY A 137 1.73 -13.37 -5.07
N GLY A 138 1.65 -13.05 -3.78
CA GLY A 138 2.79 -13.07 -2.88
C GLY A 138 3.44 -14.45 -2.81
N TYR A 139 4.77 -14.49 -2.71
CA TYR A 139 5.60 -15.70 -2.68
C TYR A 139 5.60 -16.59 -3.94
N GLU A 140 4.78 -16.34 -4.96
CA GLU A 140 4.81 -17.13 -6.20
C GLU A 140 6.21 -17.20 -6.83
N ALA A 141 6.88 -16.05 -6.94
CA ALA A 141 8.24 -15.97 -7.47
C ALA A 141 9.27 -16.70 -6.59
N LEU A 142 9.05 -16.74 -5.27
CA LEU A 142 9.91 -17.49 -4.35
C LEU A 142 9.70 -19.00 -4.54
N GLY A 143 8.44 -19.45 -4.65
CA GLY A 143 8.12 -20.85 -4.94
C GLY A 143 8.79 -21.32 -6.23
N LYS A 144 8.65 -20.55 -7.32
CA LYS A 144 9.33 -20.82 -8.58
C LYS A 144 10.85 -20.89 -8.42
N ALA A 145 11.46 -19.92 -7.72
CA ALA A 145 12.90 -19.90 -7.52
C ALA A 145 13.43 -21.09 -6.70
N LEU A 146 12.66 -21.58 -5.73
CA LEU A 146 13.06 -22.68 -4.85
C LEU A 146 12.89 -24.06 -5.49
N PHE A 147 11.82 -24.26 -6.26
CA PHE A 147 11.42 -25.59 -6.73
C PHE A 147 11.66 -25.82 -8.23
N GLU A 148 11.78 -24.77 -9.04
CA GLU A 148 11.86 -24.87 -10.51
C GLU A 148 13.14 -24.30 -11.11
N MET A 149 13.96 -23.58 -10.32
CA MET A 149 15.12 -22.86 -10.84
C MET A 149 16.40 -23.25 -10.10
N SER A 150 17.51 -23.35 -10.83
CA SER A 150 18.84 -23.37 -10.23
C SER A 150 19.29 -21.93 -9.88
N PRO A 151 20.31 -21.77 -9.01
CA PRO A 151 20.89 -20.46 -8.73
C PRO A 151 21.38 -19.72 -10.00
N GLU A 152 21.91 -20.44 -10.99
CA GLU A 152 22.30 -19.89 -12.29
C GLU A 152 21.10 -19.31 -13.04
N ASN A 153 20.00 -20.07 -13.12
CA ASN A 153 18.78 -19.63 -13.79
C ASN A 153 18.20 -18.37 -13.13
N VAL A 154 18.25 -18.30 -11.80
CA VAL A 154 17.81 -17.09 -11.06
C VAL A 154 18.66 -15.89 -11.42
N ILE A 155 20.00 -16.05 -11.46
CA ILE A 155 20.92 -14.96 -11.84
C ILE A 155 20.66 -14.50 -13.28
N GLU A 156 20.50 -15.44 -14.21
CA GLU A 156 20.21 -15.12 -15.61
C GLU A 156 18.86 -14.40 -15.79
N GLU A 157 17.83 -14.79 -15.05
CA GLU A 157 16.54 -14.09 -15.06
C GLU A 157 16.69 -12.63 -14.58
N ILE A 158 17.46 -12.40 -13.52
CA ILE A 158 17.73 -11.04 -13.02
C ILE A 158 18.58 -10.24 -14.00
N LYS A 159 19.57 -10.85 -14.68
CA LYS A 159 20.32 -10.18 -15.74
C LYS A 159 19.41 -9.76 -16.90
N LYS A 160 18.54 -10.68 -17.37
CA LYS A 160 17.55 -10.43 -18.43
C LYS A 160 16.58 -9.31 -18.07
N SER A 161 16.19 -9.19 -16.80
CA SER A 161 15.31 -8.11 -16.33
C SER A 161 15.93 -6.71 -16.45
N GLY A 162 17.26 -6.60 -16.58
CA GLY A 162 17.96 -5.33 -16.57
C GLY A 162 17.91 -4.59 -15.23
N LEU A 163 17.57 -5.28 -14.13
CA LEU A 163 17.48 -4.67 -12.80
C LEU A 163 18.81 -4.05 -12.39
N ARG A 164 18.74 -2.80 -11.90
CA ARG A 164 19.88 -2.03 -11.41
C ARG A 164 19.67 -1.67 -9.94
N GLY A 165 20.75 -1.54 -9.19
CA GLY A 165 20.73 -1.14 -7.79
C GLY A 165 20.04 0.22 -7.59
N ARG A 166 19.06 0.27 -6.70
CA ARG A 166 18.24 1.46 -6.43
C ARG A 166 18.80 2.40 -5.35
N GLY A 167 19.95 2.06 -4.76
CA GLY A 167 20.64 2.89 -3.76
C GLY A 167 21.51 4.01 -4.32
N GLY A 168 21.30 4.45 -5.57
CA GLY A 168 22.03 5.54 -6.21
C GLY A 168 23.00 5.11 -7.32
N ALA A 169 23.96 4.23 -7.02
CA ALA A 169 25.02 3.87 -7.97
C ALA A 169 24.56 3.15 -9.25
N GLY A 170 23.35 2.56 -9.27
CA GLY A 170 22.80 1.94 -10.47
C GLY A 170 23.59 0.74 -10.99
N PHE A 171 24.38 0.06 -10.16
CA PHE A 171 25.13 -1.12 -10.60
C PHE A 171 24.18 -2.27 -11.02
N PRO A 172 24.42 -3.00 -12.12
CA PRO A 172 23.57 -4.11 -12.55
C PRO A 172 23.45 -5.20 -11.48
N THR A 173 22.23 -5.49 -11.03
CA THR A 173 21.97 -6.40 -9.91
C THR A 173 22.38 -7.84 -10.24
N GLY A 174 22.05 -8.32 -11.44
CA GLY A 174 22.40 -9.68 -11.86
C GLY A 174 23.90 -9.93 -11.92
N LEU A 175 24.69 -8.94 -12.37
CA LEU A 175 26.14 -9.03 -12.39
C LEU A 175 26.73 -9.07 -10.96
N LYS A 176 26.18 -8.26 -10.05
CA LYS A 176 26.58 -8.29 -8.64
C LYS A 176 26.35 -9.67 -8.01
N TRP A 177 25.22 -10.29 -8.32
CA TRP A 177 24.89 -11.63 -7.81
C TRP A 177 25.82 -12.70 -8.39
N GLU A 178 26.13 -12.63 -9.69
CA GLU A 178 27.09 -13.52 -10.33
C GLU A 178 28.49 -13.46 -9.70
N PHE A 179 29.02 -12.24 -9.48
CA PHE A 179 30.31 -12.07 -8.82
C PHE A 179 30.30 -12.65 -7.40
N THR A 180 29.20 -12.48 -6.67
CA THR A 180 29.05 -12.98 -5.30
C THR A 180 29.04 -14.51 -5.28
N LYS A 181 28.32 -15.13 -6.21
CA LYS A 181 28.28 -16.58 -6.41
C LYS A 181 29.67 -17.15 -6.76
N ASN A 182 30.38 -16.52 -7.70
CA ASN A 182 31.66 -17.01 -8.22
C ASN A 182 32.84 -16.75 -7.27
N ALA A 183 32.69 -15.84 -6.30
CA ALA A 183 33.72 -15.60 -5.30
C ALA A 183 34.00 -16.86 -4.47
N ARG A 184 35.26 -17.06 -4.05
CA ARG A 184 35.62 -18.17 -3.16
C ARG A 184 34.99 -18.01 -1.76
N GLY A 185 34.85 -19.13 -1.05
CA GLY A 185 34.31 -19.19 0.31
C GLY A 185 32.92 -19.80 0.37
N GLU A 186 32.71 -20.69 1.34
CA GLU A 186 31.45 -21.44 1.52
C GLU A 186 30.32 -20.58 2.09
N LYS A 187 30.65 -19.66 2.99
CA LYS A 187 29.67 -18.77 3.62
C LYS A 187 29.46 -17.52 2.78
N LYS A 188 28.19 -17.24 2.49
CA LYS A 188 27.73 -16.05 1.77
C LYS A 188 26.68 -15.32 2.60
N TYR A 189 26.58 -14.01 2.41
CA TYR A 189 25.66 -13.16 3.16
C TYR A 189 24.82 -12.32 2.20
N ILE A 190 23.56 -12.10 2.57
CA ILE A 190 22.67 -11.12 1.94
C ILE A 190 22.47 -10.01 2.96
N ILE A 191 22.82 -8.79 2.58
CA ILE A 191 22.66 -7.60 3.41
C ILE A 191 21.67 -6.68 2.70
N CYS A 192 20.55 -6.38 3.36
CA CYS A 192 19.62 -5.37 2.90
C CYS A 192 19.94 -4.04 3.59
N ASN A 193 20.17 -2.99 2.80
CA ASN A 193 20.46 -1.66 3.33
C ASN A 193 19.19 -0.80 3.34
N PHE A 194 18.71 -0.45 4.53
CA PHE A 194 17.55 0.43 4.75
C PHE A 194 17.92 1.81 5.29
N LYS A 195 19.21 2.14 5.38
CA LYS A 195 19.64 3.46 5.86
C LYS A 195 19.34 4.52 4.79
N MET A 196 18.29 5.30 5.02
CA MET A 196 18.04 6.54 4.28
C MET A 196 18.74 7.69 5.02
N THR A 197 19.79 8.25 4.43
CA THR A 197 20.40 9.50 4.91
C THR A 197 19.47 10.65 4.55
N TYR A 198 18.87 11.28 5.57
CA TYR A 198 18.28 12.60 5.42
C TYR A 198 19.44 13.61 5.36
N SER A 199 19.68 14.17 4.18
CA SER A 199 20.53 15.35 3.98
C SER A 199 19.68 16.60 4.03
#